data_AF-A0A5B8YQ14-F1
#
_entry.id   AF-A0A5B8YQ14-F1
#
_cell.length_a   1.000
_cell.length_b   1.000
_cell.length_c   1.000
_cell.angle_alpha   90.00
_cell.angle_beta   90.00
_cell.angle_gamma   90.00
#
_symmetry.space_group_name_H-M   'P 1'
#
loop_
_entity.id
_entity.type
_entity.pdbx_description
1 polymer ?
#
loop_
_entity_poly.entity_id
_entity_poly.type
_entity_poly.pdbx_seq_one_letter_code
_entity_poly.pdbx_strand_id
1 'polypeptide(L)'
;MNIKELRSKIGLSQKEFGSRLGLTSQSITKFEAGGKLTETVKKLISYEFAEFMPEEERLFSKSTAGENALKEEIKKLELERTELQHQVEQIPHLKEQISLLKRNIQSLEDQVDLYKKMLNIESQSKTA
;
A
#
# COMPACT_ATOMS: atom_id res chain seq x y z
N MET A 1 5.21 -25.46 -14.38
CA MET A 1 3.95 -26.01 -14.92
C MET A 1 4.21 -27.34 -15.61
N ASN A 2 3.62 -28.42 -15.08
CA ASN A 2 3.73 -29.78 -15.62
C ASN A 2 2.45 -30.17 -16.36
N ILE A 3 2.50 -30.21 -17.69
CA ILE A 3 1.33 -30.44 -18.57
C ILE A 3 0.75 -31.83 -18.39
N LYS A 4 1.62 -32.83 -18.23
CA LYS A 4 1.23 -34.23 -18.08
C LYS A 4 0.47 -34.44 -16.77
N GLU A 5 0.95 -33.81 -15.70
CA GLU A 5 0.34 -33.88 -14.38
C GLU A 5 -1.02 -33.19 -14.35
N LEU A 6 -1.11 -31.96 -14.88
CA LEU A 6 -2.38 -31.24 -15.01
C LEU A 6 -3.40 -32.05 -15.81
N ARG A 7 -3.02 -32.56 -16.99
CA ARG A 7 -3.91 -33.38 -17.84
C ARG A 7 -4.37 -34.66 -17.12
N SER A 8 -3.47 -35.33 -16.40
CA SER A 8 -3.78 -36.57 -15.70
C SER A 8 -4.71 -36.32 -14.50
N LYS A 9 -4.53 -35.21 -13.78
CA LYS A 9 -5.40 -34.78 -12.68
C LYS A 9 -6.85 -34.58 -13.11
N ILE A 10 -7.06 -34.05 -14.31
CA ILE A 10 -8.39 -33.81 -14.88
C ILE A 10 -8.92 -35.00 -15.72
N GLY A 11 -8.15 -36.10 -15.80
CA GLY A 11 -8.59 -37.34 -16.45
C GLY A 11 -8.74 -37.27 -17.97
N LEU A 12 -8.13 -36.29 -18.65
CA LEU A 12 -8.26 -36.14 -20.11
C LEU A 12 -7.16 -36.90 -20.88
N SER A 13 -7.50 -37.40 -22.07
CA SER A 13 -6.50 -37.87 -23.03
C SER A 13 -5.73 -36.69 -23.66
N GLN A 14 -4.55 -36.95 -24.24
CA GLN A 14 -3.78 -35.90 -24.95
C GLN A 14 -4.56 -35.27 -26.11
N LYS A 15 -5.45 -36.05 -26.76
CA LYS A 15 -6.32 -35.57 -27.83
C LYS A 15 -7.37 -34.60 -27.28
N GLU A 16 -8.09 -34.99 -26.23
CA GLU A 16 -9.13 -34.13 -25.61
C GLU A 16 -8.55 -32.86 -25.02
N PHE A 17 -7.40 -32.98 -24.35
CA PHE A 17 -6.67 -31.85 -23.80
C PHE A 17 -6.24 -30.86 -24.89
N GLY A 18 -5.68 -31.37 -25.99
CA GLY A 18 -5.34 -30.56 -27.16
C GLY A 18 -6.56 -29.90 -27.77
N SER A 19 -7.65 -30.65 -27.98
CA SER A 19 -8.88 -30.13 -28.59
C SER A 19 -9.48 -28.96 -27.81
N ARG A 20 -9.48 -28.99 -26.47
CA ARG A 20 -9.94 -27.87 -25.64
C ARG A 20 -9.10 -26.61 -25.80
N LEU A 21 -7.82 -26.76 -26.11
CA LEU A 21 -6.88 -25.65 -26.32
C LEU A 21 -6.78 -25.23 -27.80
N GLY A 22 -7.50 -25.88 -28.71
CA GLY A 22 -7.33 -25.69 -30.16
C GLY A 22 -5.98 -26.19 -30.70
N LEU A 23 -5.36 -27.15 -30.02
CA LEU A 23 -4.05 -27.71 -30.33
C LEU A 23 -4.14 -29.17 -30.76
N THR A 24 -3.16 -29.63 -31.53
CA THR A 24 -3.06 -31.04 -31.91
C THR A 24 -2.54 -31.90 -30.76
N SER A 25 -2.90 -33.18 -30.74
CA SER A 25 -2.36 -34.15 -29.78
C SER A 25 -0.83 -34.23 -29.83
N GLN A 26 -0.23 -34.08 -31.02
CA GLN A 26 1.22 -34.05 -31.20
C GLN A 26 1.88 -32.88 -30.48
N SER A 27 1.24 -31.70 -30.49
CA SER A 27 1.71 -30.53 -29.72
C SER A 27 1.74 -30.84 -28.23
N ILE A 28 0.67 -31.49 -27.71
CA ILE A 28 0.61 -31.90 -26.30
C ILE A 28 1.70 -32.91 -25.97
N THR A 29 1.93 -33.92 -26.81
CA THR A 29 3.02 -34.89 -26.62
C THR A 29 4.38 -34.19 -26.53
N LYS A 30 4.67 -33.22 -27.42
CA LYS A 30 5.92 -32.44 -27.38
C LYS A 30 6.05 -31.66 -26.08
N PHE A 31 4.98 -31.04 -25.61
CA PHE A 31 4.99 -30.29 -24.35
C PHE A 31 5.21 -31.19 -23.14
N GLU A 32 4.56 -32.37 -23.10
CA GLU A 32 4.76 -33.35 -22.03
C GLU A 32 6.17 -33.96 -22.03
N ALA A 33 6.85 -34.00 -23.17
CA ALA A 33 8.23 -34.45 -23.31
C ALA A 33 9.27 -33.38 -22.92
N GLY A 34 8.85 -32.23 -22.36
CA GLY A 34 9.75 -31.13 -21.98
C GLY A 34 9.99 -30.09 -23.08
N GLY A 35 9.19 -30.14 -24.16
CA GLY A 35 9.21 -29.11 -25.20
C GLY A 35 8.85 -27.72 -24.66
N LYS A 36 9.39 -26.68 -25.30
CA LYS A 36 9.18 -25.29 -24.91
C LYS A 36 7.71 -24.89 -25.05
N LEU A 37 7.08 -24.50 -23.94
CA LEU A 37 5.77 -23.86 -23.93
C LEU A 37 5.91 -22.37 -24.26
N THR A 38 5.14 -21.89 -25.24
CA THR A 38 5.03 -20.45 -25.49
C THR A 38 4.15 -19.78 -24.44
N GLU A 39 4.35 -18.48 -24.20
CA GLU A 39 3.54 -17.73 -23.25
C GLU A 39 2.04 -17.73 -23.62
N THR A 40 1.72 -17.74 -24.92
CA THR A 40 0.34 -17.86 -25.39
C THR A 40 -0.30 -19.17 -24.96
N VAL A 41 0.42 -20.30 -25.11
CA VAL A 41 -0.09 -21.62 -24.71
C VAL A 41 -0.23 -21.71 -23.20
N LYS A 42 0.70 -21.15 -22.44
CA LYS A 42 0.57 -21.07 -20.97
C LYS A 42 -0.71 -20.33 -20.57
N LYS A 43 -0.96 -19.15 -21.15
CA LYS A 43 -2.17 -18.36 -20.89
C LYS A 43 -3.45 -19.10 -21.26
N LEU A 44 -3.48 -19.77 -22.41
CA LEU A 44 -4.63 -20.56 -22.84
C LEU A 44 -4.94 -21.67 -21.84
N ILE A 45 -3.91 -22.36 -21.33
CA ILE A 45 -4.09 -23.41 -20.33
C ILE A 45 -4.57 -22.83 -19.01
N SER A 46 -3.99 -21.72 -18.57
CA SER A 46 -4.42 -21.04 -17.35
C SER A 46 -5.87 -20.55 -17.43
N TYR A 47 -6.37 -20.20 -18.61
CA TYR A 47 -7.76 -19.79 -18.81
C TYR A 47 -8.71 -20.98 -18.86
N GLU A 48 -8.45 -21.96 -19.73
CA GLU A 48 -9.33 -23.11 -19.96
C GLU A 48 -9.43 -24.04 -18.74
N PHE A 49 -8.36 -24.14 -17.94
CA PHE A 49 -8.28 -25.08 -16.83
C PHE A 49 -8.09 -24.40 -15.46
N ALA A 50 -8.50 -23.13 -15.34
CA ALA A 50 -8.33 -22.30 -14.13
C ALA A 50 -8.87 -22.95 -12.85
N GLU A 51 -9.98 -23.70 -12.96
CA GLU A 51 -10.64 -24.39 -11.85
C GLU A 51 -9.77 -25.51 -11.24
N PHE A 52 -8.86 -26.08 -12.02
CA PHE A 52 -8.04 -27.23 -11.62
C PHE A 52 -6.61 -26.87 -11.21
N MET A 53 -6.23 -25.60 -11.39
CA MET A 53 -4.93 -25.06 -11.01
C MET A 53 -4.93 -24.51 -9.57
N PRO A 54 -3.81 -24.68 -8.83
CA PRO A 54 -3.63 -24.02 -7.54
C PRO A 54 -3.65 -22.50 -7.72
N GLU A 55 -4.13 -21.77 -6.71
CA GLU A 55 -4.33 -20.32 -6.76
C GLU A 55 -3.04 -19.56 -7.15
N GLU A 56 -1.89 -20.07 -6.72
CA GLU A 56 -0.55 -19.56 -7.04
C GLU A 56 -0.15 -19.69 -8.51
N GLU A 57 -0.72 -20.67 -9.25
CA GLU A 57 -0.44 -20.91 -10.67
C GLU A 57 -1.49 -20.28 -11.61
N ARG A 58 -2.54 -19.64 -11.07
CA ARG A 58 -3.51 -18.84 -11.84
C ARG A 58 -2.88 -17.52 -12.29
N LEU A 59 -1.80 -17.62 -13.07
CA LEU A 59 -0.95 -16.51 -13.45
C LEU A 59 -1.30 -15.96 -14.84
N PHE A 60 -1.54 -14.65 -14.85
CA PHE A 60 -1.49 -13.68 -15.97
C PHE A 60 -2.76 -13.38 -16.78
N SER A 61 -3.67 -12.64 -16.15
CA SER A 61 -4.37 -11.52 -16.82
C SER A 61 -4.24 -10.22 -16.03
N LYS A 62 -3.02 -9.76 -15.75
CA LYS A 62 -2.82 -8.36 -15.37
C LYS A 62 -1.73 -7.74 -16.24
N SER A 63 -2.16 -6.72 -16.99
CA SER A 63 -1.32 -5.81 -17.76
C SER A 63 -0.14 -5.34 -16.89
N THR A 64 1.08 -5.61 -17.35
CA THR A 64 2.33 -5.20 -16.69
C THR A 64 2.44 -3.67 -16.56
N ALA A 65 1.76 -2.89 -17.41
CA ALA A 65 1.72 -1.44 -17.32
C ALA A 65 0.88 -0.94 -16.13
N GLY A 66 -0.26 -1.58 -15.87
CA GLY A 66 -1.13 -1.21 -14.75
C GLY A 66 -0.53 -1.57 -13.39
N GLU A 67 0.16 -2.71 -13.32
CA GLU A 67 0.83 -3.16 -12.09
C GLU A 67 2.01 -2.25 -11.70
N ASN A 68 2.79 -1.80 -12.67
CA ASN A 68 3.89 -0.87 -12.41
C ASN A 68 3.39 0.51 -11.96
N ALA A 69 2.33 1.04 -12.58
CA ALA A 69 1.71 2.30 -12.16
C ALA A 69 1.14 2.20 -10.73
N LEU A 70 0.51 1.08 -10.38
CA LEU A 70 0.03 0.84 -9.02
C LEU A 70 1.17 0.73 -8.00
N LYS A 71 2.28 0.08 -8.36
CA LYS A 71 3.47 0.00 -7.49
C LYS A 71 4.10 1.37 -7.25
N GLU A 72 4.18 2.22 -8.28
CA GLU A 72 4.66 3.59 -8.13
C GLU A 72 3.76 4.42 -7.23
N GLU A 73 2.43 4.27 -7.37
CA GLU A 73 1.47 4.98 -6.54
C GLU A 73 1.52 4.53 -5.08
N ILE A 74 1.63 3.21 -4.83
CA ILE A 74 1.82 2.66 -3.48
C ILE A 74 3.08 3.26 -2.84
N LYS A 75 4.20 3.33 -3.58
CA LYS A 75 5.45 3.90 -3.07
C LYS A 75 5.31 5.38 -2.71
N LYS A 76 4.55 6.17 -3.47
CA LYS A 76 4.28 7.57 -3.14
C LYS A 76 3.43 7.69 -1.87
N LEU A 77 2.36 6.91 -1.78
CA LEU A 77 1.48 6.89 -0.61
C LEU A 77 2.23 6.45 0.65
N GLU A 78 3.15 5.51 0.54
CA GLU A 78 4.01 5.08 1.66
C GLU A 78 4.92 6.22 2.14
N LEU A 79 5.52 6.98 1.20
CA LEU A 79 6.34 8.14 1.54
C LEU A 79 5.50 9.22 2.25
N GLU A 80 4.35 9.58 1.69
CA GLU A 80 3.43 10.54 2.30
C GLU A 80 2.98 10.09 3.71
N ARG A 81 2.68 8.79 3.87
CA ARG A 81 2.34 8.21 5.18
C ARG A 81 3.46 8.39 6.19
N THR A 82 4.72 8.18 5.79
CA THR A 82 5.86 8.36 6.70
C THR A 82 6.05 9.81 7.12
N GLU A 83 5.89 10.76 6.19
CA GLU A 83 5.95 12.19 6.50
C GLU A 83 4.83 12.62 7.45
N LEU A 84 3.59 12.20 7.17
CA LEU A 84 2.45 12.48 8.05
C LEU A 84 2.63 11.87 9.44
N GLN A 85 3.18 10.65 9.51
CA GLN A 85 3.45 9.98 10.79
C GLN A 85 4.47 10.77 11.62
N HIS A 86 5.53 11.29 10.99
CA HIS A 86 6.50 12.15 11.66
C HIS A 86 5.88 13.47 12.15
N GLN A 87 5.00 14.09 11.36
CA GLN A 87 4.28 15.30 11.79
C GLN A 87 3.39 15.02 13.02
N VAL A 88 2.68 13.90 13.03
CA VAL A 88 1.83 13.49 14.15
C VAL A 88 2.66 13.27 15.43
N GLU A 89 3.87 12.72 15.31
CA GLU A 89 4.79 12.53 16.45
C GLU A 89 5.25 13.85 17.07
N GLN A 90 5.30 14.95 16.31
CA GLN A 90 5.69 16.27 16.83
C GLN A 90 4.56 16.99 17.58
N ILE A 91 3.29 16.64 17.32
CA ILE A 91 2.12 17.34 17.88
C ILE A 91 2.14 17.41 19.42
N PRO A 92 2.42 16.32 20.18
CA PRO A 92 2.42 16.37 21.64
C PRO A 92 3.43 17.37 22.20
N HIS A 93 4.64 17.38 21.65
CA HIS A 93 5.69 18.30 22.07
C HIS A 93 5.32 19.76 21.77
N LEU A 94 4.77 20.05 20.59
CA LEU A 94 4.28 21.39 20.25
C LEU A 94 3.14 21.82 21.18
N LYS A 95 2.22 20.92 21.55
CA LYS A 95 1.16 21.20 22.52
C LYS A 95 1.72 21.54 23.91
N GLU A 96 2.76 20.83 24.34
CA GLU A 96 3.44 21.11 25.61
C GLU A 96 4.11 22.49 25.61
N GLN A 97 4.83 22.82 24.52
CA GLN A 97 5.41 24.15 24.35
C GLN A 97 4.36 25.26 24.41
N ILE A 98 3.22 25.09 23.71
CA ILE A 98 2.10 26.04 23.75
C ILE A 98 1.55 26.19 25.17
N SER A 99 1.41 25.08 25.91
CA SER A 99 0.95 25.11 27.30
C SER A 99 1.89 25.91 28.20
N LEU A 100 3.21 25.72 28.06
CA LEU A 100 4.21 26.48 28.80
C LEU A 100 4.17 27.98 28.45
N LEU A 101 4.10 28.30 27.15
CA LEU A 101 4.01 29.69 26.70
C LEU A 101 2.76 30.38 27.23
N LYS A 102 1.62 29.69 27.29
CA LYS A 102 0.38 30.23 27.89
C LYS A 102 0.56 30.58 29.37
N ARG A 103 1.24 29.73 30.15
CA ARG A 103 1.52 30.02 31.57
C ARG A 103 2.43 31.23 31.73
N ASN A 104 3.46 31.34 30.89
CA ASN A 104 4.39 32.46 30.93
C ASN A 104 3.68 33.78 30.60
N ILE A 105 2.80 33.78 29.59
CA ILE A 105 1.99 34.95 29.23
C ILE A 105 1.11 35.37 30.42
N GLN A 106 0.39 34.42 31.04
CA GLN A 106 -0.45 34.73 32.20
C GLN A 106 0.35 35.35 33.34
N SER A 107 1.53 34.81 33.65
CA SER A 107 2.38 35.38 34.70
C SER A 107 2.84 36.80 34.39
N LEU A 108 3.10 37.13 33.12
CA LEU A 108 3.48 38.47 32.71
C LEU A 108 2.30 39.44 32.79
N GLU A 109 1.10 38.99 32.41
CA GLU A 109 -0.13 39.76 32.53
C GLU A 109 -0.41 40.11 34.00
N ASP A 110 -0.29 39.14 34.91
CA ASP A 110 -0.47 39.34 36.35
C ASP A 110 0.55 40.36 36.91
N GLN A 111 1.82 40.29 36.46
CA GLN A 111 2.85 41.26 36.85
C GLN A 111 2.52 42.67 36.35
N VAL A 112 2.11 42.82 35.10
CA VAL A 112 1.72 44.10 34.51
C VAL A 112 0.56 44.72 35.30
N ASP A 113 -0.43 43.93 35.68
CA ASP A 113 -1.57 44.42 36.46
C ASP A 113 -1.18 44.82 37.88
N LEU A 114 -0.22 44.12 38.50
CA LEU A 114 0.34 44.52 39.78
C LEU A 114 1.04 45.89 39.68
N TYR A 115 1.88 46.09 38.66
CA TYR A 115 2.57 47.35 38.44
C TYR A 115 1.61 48.52 38.17
N LYS A 116 0.55 48.30 37.37
CA LYS A 116 -0.49 49.32 37.14
C LYS A 116 -1.16 49.74 38.45
N LYS A 117 -1.48 48.78 39.34
CA LYS A 117 -2.08 49.07 40.66
C LYS A 117 -1.13 49.90 41.51
N MET A 118 0.15 49.54 41.56
CA MET A 118 1.17 50.29 42.32
C MET A 118 1.32 51.74 41.82
N LEU A 119 1.39 51.94 40.50
CA LEU A 119 1.47 53.26 39.88
C LEU A 119 0.25 54.13 40.23
N ASN A 120 -0.95 53.55 40.21
CA ASN A 120 -2.16 54.29 40.54
C ASN A 120 -2.20 54.72 42.02
N ILE A 121 -1.73 53.87 42.93
CA ILE A 121 -1.61 54.19 44.36
C ILE A 121 -0.60 55.33 44.59
N GLU A 122 0.57 55.28 43.95
CA GLU A 122 1.57 56.35 44.04
C GLU A 122 1.08 57.69 43.47
N SER A 123 0.19 57.64 42.48
CA SER A 123 -0.41 58.84 41.89
C SER A 123 -1.39 59.51 42.84
N GLN A 124 -2.17 58.71 43.58
CA GLN A 124 -3.15 59.18 44.55
C GLN A 124 -2.50 59.68 45.85
N SER A 125 -1.37 59.11 46.27
CA SER A 125 -0.65 59.56 47.48
C SER A 125 0.10 60.88 47.30
N LYS A 126 0.40 61.30 46.06
CA LYS A 126 1.04 62.59 45.76
C LYS A 126 0.07 63.77 45.63
N THR A 127 -1.24 63.51 45.65
CA THR A 127 -2.29 64.53 45.44
C THR A 127 -3.14 64.80 46.70
N ALA A 128 -2.87 64.11 47.81
CA ALA A 128 -3.45 64.34 49.14
C ALA A 128 -2.43 65.07 50.04
#